data_AF-A0A7C6LIK3-F1
#
_entry.id   AF-A0A7C6LIK3-F1
#
_cell.length_a   1.000
_cell.length_b   1.000
_cell.length_c   1.000
_cell.angle_alpha   90.00
_cell.angle_beta   90.00
_cell.angle_gamma   90.00
#
_symmetry.space_group_name_H-M   'P 1'
#
loop_
_entity.id
_entity.type
_entity.pdbx_description
1 polymer ?
#
loop_
_entity_poly.entity_id
_entity_poly.type
_entity_poly.pdbx_seq_one_letter_code
_entity_poly.pdbx_strand_id
1 'polypeptide(L)'
;MIKWLNQGKWERPHDKMAVYTEILPGQKWGIRVTLLGAEARVEAVDGPKCTWYKVPRRLRAEVKPPTIWERIKGITFDEKLRREVEAKRAVAREENARLGHRWSGG
;
A
#
# COMPACT_ATOMS: atom_id res chain seq x y z
N MET A 1 -6.88 13.95 3.91
CA MET A 1 -5.94 12.91 3.44
C MET A 1 -5.07 12.48 4.60
N ILE A 2 -4.56 11.24 4.59
CA ILE A 2 -3.80 10.67 5.71
C ILE A 2 -2.41 11.29 5.76
N LYS A 3 -2.07 11.97 6.86
CA LYS A 3 -0.88 12.84 6.94
C LYS A 3 0.46 12.09 6.88
N TRP A 4 0.50 10.85 7.35
CA TRP A 4 1.73 10.03 7.37
C TRP A 4 2.02 9.32 6.03
N LEU A 5 1.09 9.40 5.07
CA LEU A 5 1.29 9.01 3.68
C LEU A 5 1.74 10.23 2.87
N ASN A 6 3.03 10.57 2.96
CA ASN A 6 3.60 11.83 2.48
C ASN A 6 4.81 11.69 1.53
N GLN A 7 5.19 10.45 1.17
CA GLN A 7 6.32 10.16 0.27
C GLN A 7 5.87 9.95 -1.18
N GLY A 8 4.58 10.08 -1.45
CA GLY A 8 3.95 9.80 -2.72
C GLY A 8 2.88 10.82 -3.09
N LYS A 9 2.07 10.48 -4.09
CA LYS A 9 1.03 11.35 -4.64
C LYS A 9 -0.34 10.83 -4.28
N TRP A 10 -1.22 11.74 -3.86
CA TRP A 10 -2.66 11.50 -3.76
C TRP A 10 -3.38 11.91 -5.04
N GLU A 11 -4.30 11.07 -5.47
CA GLU A 11 -5.20 11.29 -6.59
C GLU A 11 -6.63 10.99 -6.12
N ARG A 12 -7.60 11.83 -6.54
CA ARG A 12 -9.01 11.67 -6.17
C ARG A 12 -9.84 11.40 -7.42
N PRO A 13 -9.84 10.17 -7.93
CA PRO A 13 -10.53 9.82 -9.18
C PRO A 13 -12.06 9.84 -9.06
N HIS A 14 -12.63 9.69 -7.86
CA HIS A 14 -14.07 9.78 -7.62
C HIS A 14 -14.31 10.39 -6.23
N ASP A 15 -15.50 10.97 -6.00
CA ASP A 15 -15.83 11.58 -4.72
C ASP A 15 -15.69 10.68 -3.47
N LYS A 16 -15.85 9.37 -3.66
CA LYS A 16 -15.80 8.34 -2.62
C LYS A 16 -14.50 7.52 -2.63
N MET A 17 -13.56 7.89 -3.51
CA MET A 17 -12.31 7.17 -3.72
C MET A 17 -11.11 8.11 -3.71
N ALA A 18 -10.10 7.75 -2.93
CA ALA A 18 -8.79 8.41 -3.00
C ALA A 18 -7.72 7.33 -3.17
N VAL A 19 -6.80 7.56 -4.11
CA VAL A 19 -5.68 6.68 -4.40
C VAL A 19 -4.40 7.40 -4.03
N TYR A 20 -3.60 6.79 -3.17
CA TYR A 20 -2.25 7.21 -2.89
C TYR A 20 -1.28 6.25 -3.56
N THR A 21 -0.31 6.77 -4.29
CA THR A 21 0.76 5.97 -4.89
C THR A 21 2.10 6.49 -4.43
N GLU A 22 2.94 5.59 -3.92
CA GLU A 22 4.29 5.89 -3.43
C GLU A 22 5.27 4.93 -4.10
N ILE A 23 6.10 5.48 -4.96
CA ILE A 23 7.23 4.80 -5.60
C ILE A 23 8.40 5.76 -5.48
N LEU A 24 9.44 5.37 -4.74
CA LEU A 24 10.59 6.24 -4.50
C LEU A 24 11.45 6.39 -5.76
N PRO A 25 12.19 7.50 -5.92
CA PRO A 25 13.12 7.68 -7.04
C PRO A 25 14.11 6.51 -7.15
N GLY A 26 14.32 6.00 -8.37
CA GLY A 26 15.20 4.86 -8.62
C GLY A 26 14.62 3.49 -8.19
N GLN A 27 13.43 3.45 -7.60
CA GLN A 27 12.73 2.22 -7.28
C GLN A 27 11.68 1.88 -8.33
N LYS A 28 11.49 0.58 -8.58
CA LYS A 28 10.48 0.08 -9.50
C LYS A 28 9.21 -0.31 -8.75
N TRP A 29 9.38 -0.96 -7.61
CA TRP A 29 8.31 -1.34 -6.70
C TRP A 29 8.03 -0.25 -5.68
N GLY A 30 6.75 -0.12 -5.34
CA GLY A 30 6.27 0.78 -4.30
C GLY A 30 4.94 0.29 -3.73
N ILE A 31 4.14 1.22 -3.19
CA ILE A 31 2.81 0.92 -2.66
C ILE A 31 1.72 1.75 -3.32
N ARG A 32 0.51 1.21 -3.32
CA ARG A 32 -0.72 1.90 -3.65
C ARG A 32 -1.74 1.69 -2.54
N VAL A 33 -2.29 2.79 -2.01
CA VAL A 33 -3.36 2.77 -1.02
C VAL A 33 -4.61 3.35 -1.65
N THR A 34 -5.65 2.52 -1.79
CA THR A 34 -6.96 2.96 -2.29
C THR A 34 -7.92 3.02 -1.13
N LEU A 35 -8.35 4.23 -0.76
CA LEU A 35 -9.44 4.45 0.19
C LEU A 35 -10.76 4.37 -0.57
N LEU A 36 -11.68 3.52 -0.12
CA LEU A 36 -13.00 3.33 -0.72
C LEU A 36 -14.06 3.31 0.40
N GLY A 37 -14.76 4.43 0.57
CA GLY A 37 -15.72 4.58 1.66
C GLY A 37 -15.06 4.40 3.04
N ALA A 38 -15.44 3.35 3.77
CA ALA A 38 -14.92 3.04 5.10
C ALA A 38 -13.75 2.03 5.09
N GLU A 39 -13.37 1.53 3.92
CA GLU A 39 -12.33 0.51 3.77
C GLU A 39 -11.11 1.09 3.05
N ALA A 40 -9.97 0.42 3.20
CA ALA A 40 -8.79 0.70 2.40
C ALA A 40 -8.25 -0.58 1.78
N ARG A 41 -7.69 -0.46 0.57
CA ARG A 41 -6.89 -1.50 -0.06
C ARG A 41 -5.46 -1.04 -0.10
N VAL A 42 -4.53 -1.90 0.33
CA VAL A 42 -3.09 -1.64 0.29
C VAL A 42 -2.45 -2.66 -0.62
N GLU A 43 -1.72 -2.17 -1.61
CA GLU A 43 -1.07 -3.00 -2.64
C GLU A 43 0.41 -2.65 -2.71
N ALA A 44 1.28 -3.66 -2.78
CA ALA A 44 2.62 -3.50 -3.33
C ALA A 44 2.49 -3.54 -4.86
N VAL A 45 3.05 -2.56 -5.58
CA VAL A 45 2.87 -2.39 -7.03
C VAL A 45 4.21 -2.30 -7.74
N ASP A 46 4.34 -2.97 -8.88
CA ASP A 46 5.47 -2.81 -9.81
C ASP A 46 5.13 -1.69 -10.81
N GLY A 47 5.42 -0.44 -10.43
CA GLY A 47 5.07 0.74 -11.22
C GLY A 47 3.63 1.25 -11.04
N PRO A 48 3.32 2.45 -11.59
CA PRO A 48 2.07 3.17 -11.33
C PRO A 48 0.82 2.50 -11.94
N LYS A 49 0.98 1.74 -13.03
CA LYS A 49 -0.14 1.11 -13.77
C LYS A 49 -0.33 -0.38 -13.46
N CYS A 50 0.28 -0.89 -12.40
CA CYS A 50 0.25 -2.33 -12.10
C CYS A 50 -1.19 -2.80 -11.81
N THR A 51 -1.71 -3.71 -12.64
CA THR A 51 -2.99 -4.39 -12.48
C THR A 51 -2.77 -5.89 -12.57
N TRP A 52 -3.05 -6.63 -11.50
CA TRP A 52 -3.06 -8.10 -11.55
C TRP A 52 -4.48 -8.64 -11.41
N TYR A 53 -4.84 -9.58 -12.27
CA TYR A 53 -6.15 -10.25 -12.26
C TYR A 53 -6.37 -11.12 -11.00
N LYS A 54 -5.29 -11.74 -10.48
CA LYS A 54 -5.27 -12.48 -9.21
C LYS A 54 -4.08 -12.03 -8.39
N VAL A 55 -4.28 -11.06 -7.51
CA VAL A 55 -3.20 -10.52 -6.66
C VAL A 55 -2.96 -11.45 -5.47
N PRO A 56 -1.74 -11.98 -5.26
CA PRO A 56 -1.40 -12.72 -4.05
C PRO A 56 -1.62 -11.86 -2.79
N ARG A 57 -2.01 -12.48 -1.66
CA ARG A 57 -2.17 -11.78 -0.37
C ARG A 57 -0.89 -11.07 0.11
N ARG A 58 0.28 -11.56 -0.31
CA ARG A 58 1.57 -10.89 -0.08
C ARG A 58 1.57 -9.49 -0.68
N LEU A 59 1.01 -9.34 -1.87
CA LEU A 59 1.00 -8.08 -2.61
C LEU A 59 -0.23 -7.23 -2.32
N ARG A 60 -1.39 -7.81 -1.97
CA ARG A 60 -2.63 -7.05 -1.67
C ARG A 60 -3.20 -7.42 -0.31
N ALA A 61 -3.61 -6.39 0.44
CA ALA A 61 -4.40 -6.51 1.65
C ALA A 61 -5.61 -5.57 1.61
N GLU A 62 -6.70 -5.98 2.23
CA GLU A 62 -7.88 -5.15 2.47
C GLU A 62 -7.98 -4.86 3.96
N VAL A 63 -8.03 -3.58 4.29
CA VAL A 63 -8.15 -3.05 5.63
C VAL A 63 -9.59 -2.64 5.84
N LYS A 64 -10.29 -3.41 6.67
CA LYS A 64 -11.66 -3.12 7.08
C LYS A 64 -11.67 -2.26 8.35
N PRO A 65 -12.77 -1.52 8.60
CA PRO A 65 -13.01 -0.86 9.88
C PRO A 65 -12.74 -1.78 11.08
N PRO A 66 -12.31 -1.23 12.22
CA PRO A 66 -12.17 -2.01 13.43
C PRO A 66 -13.54 -2.52 13.89
N THR A 67 -13.59 -3.80 14.21
CA THR A 67 -14.73 -4.47 14.86
C THR A 67 -14.98 -3.90 16.26
N ILE A 68 -16.15 -4.21 16.84
CA ILE A 68 -16.52 -3.75 18.19
C ILE A 68 -15.45 -4.15 19.22
N TRP A 69 -14.96 -5.39 19.17
CA TRP A 69 -13.91 -5.88 20.05
C TRP A 69 -12.55 -5.20 19.83
N GLU A 70 -12.17 -4.95 18.57
CA GLU A 70 -10.97 -4.19 18.25
C GLU A 70 -11.03 -2.77 18.82
N ARG A 71 -12.21 -2.13 18.74
CA ARG A 71 -12.42 -0.79 19.34
C ARG A 71 -12.30 -0.80 20.86
N ILE A 72 -12.83 -1.82 21.53
CA ILE A 72 -12.68 -1.99 23.00
C ILE A 72 -11.19 -2.11 23.39
N LYS A 73 -10.37 -2.73 22.52
CA LYS A 73 -8.91 -2.83 22.70
C LYS A 73 -8.13 -1.58 22.26
N GLY A 74 -8.82 -0.51 21.86
CA GLY A 74 -8.19 0.72 21.37
C GLY A 74 -7.63 0.64 19.94
N ILE A 75 -7.87 -0.45 19.21
CA ILE A 75 -7.35 -0.63 17.85
C ILE A 75 -8.13 0.27 16.89
N THR A 76 -7.41 1.12 16.17
CA THR A 76 -8.00 2.07 15.22
C THR A 76 -7.84 1.62 13.76
N PHE A 77 -8.65 2.20 12.87
CA PHE A 77 -8.47 2.01 11.43
C PHE A 77 -7.09 2.52 10.95
N ASP A 78 -6.64 3.66 11.46
CA ASP A 78 -5.34 4.25 11.10
C ASP A 78 -4.19 3.30 11.44
N GLU A 79 -4.25 2.67 12.61
CA GLU A 79 -3.25 1.70 13.07
C GLU A 79 -3.23 0.43 12.20
N LYS A 80 -4.40 -0.13 11.91
CA LYS A 80 -4.52 -1.29 11.00
C LYS A 80 -3.97 -0.95 9.62
N LEU A 81 -4.28 0.24 9.12
CA LEU A 81 -3.81 0.71 7.82
C LEU A 81 -2.30 0.92 7.81
N ARG A 82 -1.73 1.54 8.85
CA ARG A 82 -0.29 1.76 8.99
C ARG A 82 0.48 0.45 8.97
N ARG A 83 0.00 -0.56 9.71
CA ARG A 83 0.60 -1.89 9.74
C ARG A 83 0.64 -2.56 8.36
N GLU A 84 -0.48 -2.53 7.63
CA GLU A 84 -0.52 -3.09 6.28
C GLU A 84 0.35 -2.31 5.30
N VAL A 85 0.40 -0.98 5.41
CA VAL A 85 1.27 -0.14 4.59
C VAL A 85 2.75 -0.48 4.83
N GLU A 86 3.18 -0.58 6.08
CA GLU A 86 4.56 -0.98 6.40
C GLU A 86 4.91 -2.37 5.89
N ALA A 87 3.98 -3.32 6.02
CA ALA A 87 4.15 -4.66 5.45
C ALA A 87 4.32 -4.61 3.92
N LYS A 88 3.53 -3.80 3.20
CA LYS A 88 3.68 -3.68 1.73
C LYS A 88 4.92 -2.90 1.32
N ARG A 89 5.37 -1.92 2.11
CA ARG A 89 6.67 -1.26 1.93
C ARG A 89 7.83 -2.24 2.09
N ALA A 90 7.75 -3.16 3.05
CA ALA A 90 8.76 -4.23 3.21
C ALA A 90 8.82 -5.11 1.96
N VAL A 91 7.67 -5.56 1.45
CA VAL A 91 7.58 -6.33 0.20
C VAL A 91 8.17 -5.55 -0.99
N ALA A 92 7.85 -4.27 -1.13
CA ALA A 92 8.41 -3.43 -2.19
C ALA A 92 9.94 -3.32 -2.10
N ARG A 93 10.49 -3.16 -0.89
CA ARG A 93 11.95 -3.15 -0.65
C ARG A 93 12.61 -4.47 -1.04
N GLU A 94 12.02 -5.60 -0.65
CA GLU A 94 12.51 -6.93 -1.01
C GLU A 94 12.54 -7.14 -2.53
N GLU A 95 11.47 -6.76 -3.22
CA GLU A 95 11.40 -6.89 -4.69
C GLU A 95 12.39 -5.94 -5.40
N ASN A 96 12.56 -4.71 -4.91
CA ASN A 96 13.58 -3.79 -5.43
C ASN A 96 15.00 -4.31 -5.19
N ALA A 97 15.30 -4.88 -4.03
CA ALA A 97 16.60 -5.49 -3.75
C ALA A 97 16.86 -6.66 -4.72
N ARG A 98 15.86 -7.52 -4.94
CA ARG A 98 15.94 -8.61 -5.92
C ARG A 98 16.25 -8.11 -7.34
N LEU A 99 15.67 -6.98 -7.73
CA LEU A 99 15.97 -6.35 -9.03
C LEU A 99 17.39 -5.77 -9.08
N GLY A 100 17.85 -5.13 -8.01
CA GLY A 100 19.22 -4.60 -7.91
C GLY A 100 20.27 -5.70 -8.07
N HIS A 101 20.09 -6.84 -7.38
CA HIS A 101 20.98 -8.00 -7.51
C HIS A 101 21.01 -8.59 -8.92
N ARG A 102 19.90 -8.53 -9.68
CA ARG A 102 19.86 -8.99 -11.07
C ARG A 102 20.65 -8.11 -12.03
N TRP A 103 20.89 -6.84 -11.69
CA TRP A 103 21.62 -5.89 -12.52
C TRP A 103 23.13 -5.85 -12.22
N SER A 104 23.57 -6.26 -11.03
CA SER A 104 25.00 -6.27 -10.64
C SER A 104 25.78 -7.50 -11.10
N GLY A 105 25.18 -8.37 -11.92
CA GLY A 105 25.80 -9.62 -12.42
C GLY A 105 26.04 -9.66 -13.93
N GLY A 106 26.15 -8.51 -14.58
CA GLY A 106 26.45 -8.37 -16.03
C GLY A 106 27.84 -7.84 -16.28
#